data_AF-E1IA33-F1
#
_entry.id   AF-E1IA33-F1
#
_cell.length_a   1.000
_cell.length_b   1.000
_cell.length_c   1.000
_cell.angle_alpha   90.00
_cell.angle_beta   90.00
_cell.angle_gamma   90.00
#
_symmetry.space_group_name_H-M   'P 1'
#
loop_
_entity.id
_entity.type
_entity.pdbx_description
1 polymer ?
#
loop_
_entity_poly.entity_id
_entity_poly.type
_entity_poly.pdbx_seq_one_letter_code
_entity_poly.pdbx_strand_id
1 'polypeptide(L)'
;MNIFRSNIHIYAQVIDDTLGHTLAAASTNEKAWPVSETKMTKTEQAALVGKLVAERALEAGVTKVVFDRGGFKYHGRVKALAEAAREAGLNF
;
A
#
# COMPACT_ATOMS: atom_id res chain seq x y z
N MET A 1 3.49 7.19 -4.45
CA MET A 1 3.03 5.89 -3.91
C MET A 1 2.76 4.96 -5.08
N ASN A 2 3.69 4.06 -5.37
CA ASN A 2 3.58 3.09 -6.45
C ASN A 2 2.91 1.80 -5.96
N ILE A 3 2.04 1.23 -6.79
CA ILE A 3 1.35 -0.04 -6.52
C ILE A 3 1.74 -1.07 -7.56
N PHE A 4 2.20 -2.21 -7.05
CA PHE A 4 2.41 -3.40 -7.86
C PHE A 4 1.51 -4.53 -7.39
N ARG A 5 0.71 -5.07 -8.31
CA ARG A 5 -0.20 -6.18 -8.06
C ARG A 5 0.18 -7.38 -8.92
N SER A 6 0.55 -8.47 -8.27
CA SER A 6 0.72 -9.77 -8.93
C SER A 6 -0.53 -10.64 -8.78
N ASN A 7 -0.48 -11.85 -9.35
CA ASN A 7 -1.58 -12.82 -9.23
C ASN A 7 -1.84 -13.26 -7.78
N ILE A 8 -0.79 -13.24 -6.95
CA ILE A 8 -0.82 -13.74 -5.58
C ILE A 8 -0.73 -12.54 -4.62
N HIS A 9 0.29 -11.72 -4.77
CA HIS A 9 0.65 -10.68 -3.81
C HIS A 9 0.32 -9.26 -4.30
N ILE A 10 0.29 -8.33 -3.36
CA ILE A 10 0.22 -6.89 -3.65
C ILE A 10 1.26 -6.16 -2.81
N TYR A 11 1.83 -5.12 -3.41
CA TYR A 11 2.93 -4.32 -2.89
C TYR A 11 2.59 -2.85 -3.05
N ALA A 12 2.95 -2.05 -2.05
CA ALA A 12 2.86 -0.60 -2.08
C ALA A 12 4.16 0.02 -1.57
N GLN A 13 4.61 1.07 -2.24
CA GLN A 13 5.84 1.79 -1.90
C GLN A 13 5.62 3.30 -2.00
N VAL A 14 6.12 4.03 -1.01
CA VAL A 14 6.25 5.49 -1.02
C VAL A 14 7.70 5.81 -1.29
N ILE A 15 7.95 6.44 -2.43
CA ILE A 15 9.29 6.71 -2.96
C ILE A 15 9.44 8.22 -3.05
N ASP A 16 10.61 8.71 -2.67
CA ASP A 16 11.08 10.06 -2.95
C ASP A 16 11.85 10.05 -4.27
N ASP A 17 11.26 10.61 -5.33
CA ASP A 17 11.85 10.63 -6.67
C ASP A 17 13.09 11.54 -6.77
N THR A 18 13.28 12.48 -5.83
CA THR A 18 14.44 13.39 -5.85
C THR A 18 15.72 12.68 -5.40
N LEU A 19 15.59 11.78 -4.43
CA LEU A 19 16.70 11.01 -3.85
C LEU A 19 16.74 9.56 -4.34
N GLY A 20 15.67 9.07 -4.97
CA GLY A 20 15.51 7.67 -5.36
C GLY A 20 15.36 6.71 -4.17
N HIS A 21 14.95 7.21 -3.00
CA HIS A 21 14.84 6.42 -1.77
C HIS A 21 13.39 6.03 -1.47
N THR A 22 13.20 4.79 -1.03
CA THR A 22 11.89 4.32 -0.55
C THR A 22 11.74 4.69 0.92
N LEU A 23 10.79 5.58 1.22
CA LEU A 23 10.52 6.08 2.57
C LEU A 23 9.64 5.12 3.37
N ALA A 24 8.68 4.48 2.71
CA ALA A 24 7.83 3.46 3.30
C ALA A 24 7.49 2.39 2.26
N ALA A 25 7.37 1.15 2.70
CA ALA A 25 6.91 0.05 1.87
C ALA A 25 6.01 -0.86 2.69
N ALA A 26 5.04 -1.52 2.07
CA ALA A 26 4.28 -2.61 2.66
C ALA A 26 3.92 -3.65 1.60
N SER A 27 3.88 -4.93 1.98
CA SER A 27 3.43 -5.99 1.08
C SER A 27 2.90 -7.20 1.81
N THR A 28 2.02 -7.94 1.13
CA THR A 28 1.50 -9.24 1.61
C THR A 28 2.57 -10.34 1.76
N ASN A 29 3.82 -10.09 1.35
CA ASN A 29 4.91 -11.07 1.43
C ASN A 29 5.93 -10.73 2.54
N GLU A 30 5.60 -9.77 3.42
CA GLU A 30 6.47 -9.45 4.55
C GLU A 30 6.50 -10.58 5.58
N LYS A 31 7.66 -10.82 6.20
CA LYS A 31 7.78 -11.83 7.27
C LYS A 31 6.95 -11.46 8.51
N ALA A 32 6.76 -10.16 8.75
CA ALA A 32 5.92 -9.62 9.81
C ALA A 32 4.44 -9.50 9.41
N TRP A 33 4.05 -10.10 8.28
CA TRP A 33 2.66 -10.11 7.86
C TRP A 33 1.83 -10.93 8.85
N PRO A 34 0.68 -10.42 9.33
CA PRO A 34 -0.13 -11.13 10.31
C PRO A 34 -0.55 -12.49 9.74
N VAL A 35 0.00 -13.55 10.32
CA VAL A 35 -0.12 -14.95 9.87
C VAL A 35 -1.57 -15.49 9.96
N SER A 36 -2.51 -14.71 10.51
CA SER A 36 -3.92 -15.09 10.67
C SER A 36 -4.75 -15.11 9.37
N GLU A 37 -4.14 -14.81 8.22
CA GLU A 37 -4.83 -14.50 6.97
C GLU A 37 -5.27 -15.67 6.07
N THR A 38 -5.19 -16.93 6.51
CA THR A 38 -5.75 -18.05 5.70
C THR A 38 -7.24 -17.91 5.39
N LYS A 39 -7.94 -16.93 6.00
CA LYS A 39 -9.35 -16.61 5.79
C LYS A 39 -9.63 -15.26 5.09
N MET A 40 -8.64 -14.39 4.87
CA MET A 40 -8.91 -13.06 4.29
C MET A 40 -8.95 -13.10 2.76
N THR A 41 -9.86 -12.31 2.19
CA THR A 41 -9.95 -12.16 0.73
C THR A 41 -8.81 -11.28 0.21
N LYS A 42 -8.44 -11.46 -1.07
CA LYS A 42 -7.38 -10.65 -1.72
C LYS A 42 -7.63 -9.14 -1.68
N THR A 43 -8.87 -8.72 -1.48
CA THR A 43 -9.29 -7.31 -1.35
C THR A 43 -9.04 -6.78 0.07
N GLU A 44 -9.37 -7.58 1.09
CA GLU A 44 -9.08 -7.24 2.49
C GLU A 44 -7.58 -7.17 2.75
N GLN A 45 -6.80 -8.10 2.18
CA GLN A 45 -5.34 -8.05 2.21
C GLN A 45 -4.80 -6.75 1.60
N ALA A 46 -5.41 -6.29 0.50
CA ALA A 46 -5.00 -5.05 -0.15
C ALA A 46 -5.33 -3.81 0.70
N ALA A 47 -6.48 -3.81 1.38
CA ALA A 47 -6.82 -2.78 2.34
C ALA A 47 -5.82 -2.74 3.51
N LEU A 48 -5.43 -3.90 4.05
CA LEU A 48 -4.44 -3.98 5.11
C LEU A 48 -3.07 -3.45 4.67
N VAL A 49 -2.61 -3.79 3.46
CA VAL A 49 -1.38 -3.22 2.89
C VAL A 49 -1.47 -1.69 2.80
N GLY A 50 -2.63 -1.17 2.36
CA GLY A 50 -2.88 0.27 2.26
C GLY A 50 -2.81 0.99 3.60
N LYS A 51 -3.37 0.39 4.64
CA LYS A 51 -3.28 0.92 6.01
C LYS A 51 -1.84 0.90 6.53
N LEU A 52 -1.13 -0.21 6.37
CA LEU A 52 0.24 -0.37 6.88
C LEU A 52 1.24 0.58 6.21
N VAL A 53 1.17 0.73 4.89
CA VAL A 53 2.06 1.67 4.18
C VAL A 53 1.74 3.12 4.56
N ALA A 54 0.46 3.41 4.86
CA ALA A 54 0.05 4.72 5.28
C ALA A 54 0.59 5.09 6.67
N GLU A 55 0.43 4.20 7.65
CA GLU A 55 0.99 4.36 8.99
C GLU A 55 2.51 4.58 8.93
N ARG A 56 3.23 3.73 8.18
CA ARG A 56 4.69 3.85 8.00
C ARG A 56 5.09 5.16 7.30
N ALA A 57 4.32 5.61 6.33
CA ALA A 57 4.59 6.87 5.64
C ALA A 57 4.36 8.08 6.57
N LEU A 58 3.32 8.05 7.40
CA LEU A 58 3.09 9.08 8.41
C LEU A 58 4.18 9.11 9.49
N GLU A 59 4.65 7.94 9.94
CA GLU A 59 5.80 7.82 10.85
C GLU A 59 7.08 8.39 10.22
N ALA A 60 7.25 8.23 8.90
CA ALA A 60 8.33 8.86 8.14
C ALA A 60 8.11 10.36 7.85
N GLY A 61 7.01 10.96 8.35
CA GLY A 61 6.68 12.38 8.16
C GLY A 61 6.04 12.72 6.82
N VAL A 62 5.64 11.72 6.02
CA VAL A 62 5.04 11.89 4.70
C VAL A 62 3.52 11.87 4.79
N THR A 63 2.89 13.02 4.56
CA THR A 63 1.43 13.18 4.63
C THR A 63 0.76 13.32 3.25
N LYS A 64 1.52 13.75 2.24
CA LYS A 64 1.06 13.93 0.87
C LYS A 64 1.88 13.06 -0.07
N VAL A 65 1.20 12.29 -0.88
CA VAL A 65 1.83 11.47 -1.93
C VAL A 65 1.03 11.60 -3.22
N VAL A 66 1.63 11.20 -4.33
CA VAL A 66 0.87 10.96 -5.57
C VAL A 66 0.57 9.47 -5.65
N PHE A 67 -0.67 9.10 -5.95
CA PHE A 67 -1.06 7.71 -6.13
C PHE A 67 -0.75 7.24 -7.55
N ASP A 68 0.26 6.39 -7.68
CA ASP A 68 0.60 5.72 -8.93
C ASP A 68 0.04 4.30 -8.92
N ARG A 69 -0.92 4.09 -9.84
CA ARG A 69 -1.62 2.83 -10.03
C ARG A 69 -0.83 1.81 -10.86
N GLY A 70 0.40 2.11 -11.31
CA GLY A 70 1.28 1.15 -11.98
C GLY A 70 0.67 0.53 -13.25
N GLY A 71 -0.20 1.28 -13.95
CA GLY A 71 -0.93 0.80 -15.12
C GLY A 71 -2.17 -0.07 -14.83
N PHE A 72 -2.46 -0.37 -13.57
CA PHE A 72 -3.66 -1.12 -13.20
C PHE A 72 -4.93 -0.26 -13.22
N LYS A 73 -6.08 -0.88 -13.51
CA LYS A 73 -7.39 -0.22 -13.36
C LYS A 73 -7.64 0.10 -11.89
N TYR A 74 -8.16 1.29 -11.61
CA TYR A 74 -8.59 1.69 -10.27
C TYR A 74 -9.89 0.95 -9.90
N HIS A 75 -9.75 -0.31 -9.48
CA HIS A 75 -10.86 -1.20 -9.16
C HIS A 75 -10.40 -2.32 -8.23
N GLY A 76 -11.36 -2.95 -7.54
CA GLY A 76 -11.13 -4.09 -6.65
C GLY A 76 -10.00 -3.81 -5.66
N ARG A 77 -8.95 -4.64 -5.72
CA ARG A 77 -7.78 -4.57 -4.81
C ARG A 77 -7.07 -3.22 -4.83
N VAL A 78 -6.90 -2.60 -6.00
CA VAL A 78 -6.20 -1.30 -6.12
C VAL A 78 -7.02 -0.20 -5.47
N LYS A 79 -8.34 -0.24 -5.65
CA LYS A 79 -9.27 0.70 -5.02
C LYS A 79 -9.28 0.50 -3.49
N ALA A 80 -9.40 -0.74 -3.01
CA ALA A 80 -9.41 -1.05 -1.58
C ALA A 80 -8.14 -0.58 -0.86
N LEU A 81 -6.98 -0.76 -1.49
CA LEU A 81 -5.70 -0.27 -0.97
C LEU A 81 -5.68 1.26 -0.89
N ALA A 82 -6.15 1.93 -1.94
CA ALA A 82 -6.22 3.39 -1.98
C ALA A 82 -7.15 3.96 -0.91
N GLU A 83 -8.34 3.38 -0.74
CA GLU A 83 -9.31 3.81 0.26
C GLU A 83 -8.76 3.61 1.67
N ALA A 84 -8.17 2.45 1.97
CA ALA A 84 -7.56 2.19 3.27
C ALA A 84 -6.38 3.11 3.59
N ALA A 85 -5.55 3.43 2.59
CA ALA A 85 -4.45 4.38 2.78
C ALA A 85 -4.94 5.82 3.02
N ARG A 86 -6.05 6.23 2.39
CA ARG A 86 -6.71 7.52 2.67
C ARG A 86 -7.32 7.57 4.07
N GLU A 87 -8.03 6.52 4.48
CA GLU A 87 -8.62 6.42 5.82
C GLU A 87 -7.54 6.46 6.91
N ALA A 88 -6.36 5.88 6.65
CA ALA A 88 -5.22 5.92 7.54
C ALA A 88 -4.50 7.28 7.57
N GLY A 89 -4.91 8.26 6.74
CA GLY A 89 -4.47 9.65 6.85
C GLY A 89 -3.51 10.14 5.76
N LEU A 90 -3.20 9.34 4.73
CA LEU A 90 -2.48 9.86 3.57
C LEU A 90 -3.40 10.66 2.65
N ASN A 91 -2.91 11.81 2.22
CA ASN A 91 -3.59 12.64 1.23
C ASN A 91 -3.02 12.39 -0.17
N PHE A 92 -3.89 11.89 -1.07
CA PHE A 92 -3.63 11.70 -2.50
C PHE A 92 -4.91 11.49 -3.31
#